data_AF-A0AA41K6Y5-F1
#
_entry.id   AF-A0AA41K6Y5-F1
#
_cell.length_a   1.000
_cell.length_b   1.000
_cell.length_c   1.000
_cell.angle_alpha   90.00
_cell.angle_beta   90.00
_cell.angle_gamma   90.00
#
_symmetry.space_group_name_H-M   'P 1'
#
loop_
_entity.id
_entity.type
_entity.pdbx_description
1 polymer ?
#
loop_
_entity_poly.entity_id
_entity_poly.type
_entity_poly.pdbx_seq_one_letter_code
_entity_poly.pdbx_strand_id
1 'polypeptide(L)'
;MGKSLDQNGVLYLWNKIKSIFVTKEAGKGLSTNDYSTAEKNKLSGVASGAEVNVQSDWSVTDTASDAFIKNKPTSMPANGGNAATVGGHTVAIDVPANAKFSDTTYSDMKGASADTAGAHGLVPQPAIGAQTKYLRGDGTWQSPPNTTYTVATASKDGLMSKADFTKLSAFGAASTYALKSDIAGMYKYKGSVDNEAALPTTGQIAGDVYNIKAASKYGAAGANVAWDGTQWDSLGEIFNIDYITNAELDSICV
;
A
#
# COMPACT_ATOMS: atom_id res chain seq x y z
N MET A 1 64.08 130.83 -32.09
CA MET A 1 64.87 129.68 -31.61
C MET A 1 63.98 128.84 -30.70
N GLY A 2 63.87 127.52 -30.96
CA GLY A 2 63.11 126.60 -30.10
C GLY A 2 63.73 126.50 -28.71
N LYS A 3 62.90 126.29 -27.68
CA LYS A 3 63.36 126.07 -26.31
C LYS A 3 63.62 124.58 -26.10
N SER A 4 64.81 124.23 -25.62
CA SER A 4 65.22 122.89 -25.25
C SER A 4 65.39 122.80 -23.74
N LEU A 5 65.23 121.59 -23.20
CA LEU A 5 65.54 121.32 -21.80
C LEU A 5 67.06 121.29 -21.63
N ASP A 6 67.54 121.99 -20.62
CA ASP A 6 68.90 121.81 -20.16
C ASP A 6 68.99 120.52 -19.32
N GLN A 7 70.20 120.21 -18.89
CA GLN A 7 70.48 119.01 -18.11
C GLN A 7 69.71 118.97 -16.77
N ASN A 8 69.46 120.14 -16.16
CA ASN A 8 68.69 120.24 -14.91
C ASN A 8 67.21 119.93 -15.13
N GLY A 9 66.63 120.44 -16.23
CA GLY A 9 65.24 120.16 -16.61
C GLY A 9 65.01 118.67 -16.86
N VAL A 10 65.96 117.99 -17.49
CA VAL A 10 65.90 116.53 -17.71
C VAL A 10 65.94 115.77 -16.37
N LEU A 11 66.83 116.15 -15.45
CA LEU A 11 66.95 115.48 -14.14
C LEU A 11 65.68 115.65 -13.29
N TYR A 12 65.08 116.84 -13.31
CA TYR A 12 63.84 117.12 -12.57
C TYR A 12 62.68 116.24 -13.05
N LEU A 13 62.48 116.12 -14.36
CA LEU A 13 61.45 115.28 -14.95
C LEU A 13 61.64 113.80 -14.57
N TRP A 14 62.89 113.31 -14.62
CA TRP A 14 63.19 111.92 -14.30
C TRP A 14 62.92 111.57 -12.83
N ASN A 15 63.23 112.46 -11.90
CA ASN A 15 62.95 112.26 -10.48
C ASN A 15 61.45 112.26 -10.18
N LYS A 16 60.67 113.12 -10.84
CA LYS A 16 59.20 113.11 -10.75
C LYS A 16 58.62 111.77 -11.19
N ILE A 17 59.04 111.25 -12.34
CA ILE A 17 58.59 109.95 -12.87
C ILE A 17 58.94 108.81 -11.91
N LYS A 18 60.17 108.79 -11.38
CA LYS A 18 60.58 107.77 -10.41
C LYS A 18 59.74 107.78 -9.13
N SER A 19 59.37 108.96 -8.62
CA SER A 19 58.61 109.07 -7.37
C SER A 19 57.20 108.49 -7.43
N ILE A 20 56.59 108.45 -8.63
CA ILE A 20 55.23 107.93 -8.85
C ILE A 20 55.23 106.50 -9.42
N PHE A 21 56.40 105.96 -9.73
CA PHE A 21 56.53 104.62 -10.28
C PHE A 21 56.60 103.59 -9.14
N VAL A 22 55.60 102.71 -9.07
CA VAL A 22 55.67 101.53 -8.20
C VAL A 22 56.22 100.37 -9.02
N THR A 23 57.39 99.87 -8.63
CA THR A 23 58.03 98.72 -9.28
C THR A 23 57.20 97.47 -9.05
N LYS A 24 56.80 96.81 -10.14
CA LYS A 24 56.22 95.46 -10.11
C LYS A 24 57.23 94.50 -9.49
N GLU A 25 56.83 93.80 -8.43
CA GLU A 25 57.53 92.61 -7.96
C GLU A 25 57.37 91.49 -9.01
N ALA A 26 58.45 90.78 -9.31
CA ALA A 26 58.42 89.71 -10.30
C ALA A 26 57.33 88.68 -9.95
N GLY A 27 56.33 88.55 -10.82
CA GLY A 27 55.24 87.58 -10.67
C GLY A 27 53.92 88.09 -10.07
N LYS A 28 53.79 89.37 -9.68
CA LYS A 28 52.53 89.93 -9.14
C LYS A 28 51.89 91.00 -10.02
N GLY A 29 50.55 91.08 -10.01
CA GLY A 29 49.74 92.15 -10.62
C GLY A 29 49.28 93.18 -9.60
N LEU A 30 48.97 94.42 -10.01
CA LEU A 30 48.75 95.57 -9.11
C LEU A 30 47.43 95.56 -8.30
N SER A 31 46.50 94.60 -8.48
CA SER A 31 45.14 94.70 -7.87
C SER A 31 44.34 93.40 -7.68
N THR A 32 44.95 92.20 -7.61
CA THR A 32 44.18 90.96 -7.40
C THR A 32 44.39 90.42 -5.98
N ASN A 33 43.30 90.04 -5.31
CA ASN A 33 43.31 89.31 -4.02
C ASN A 33 44.04 87.97 -4.17
N ASP A 34 45.37 88.01 -4.10
CA ASP A 34 46.22 86.83 -4.20
C ASP A 34 46.20 86.08 -2.87
N TYR A 35 45.73 84.83 -2.89
CA TYR A 35 45.91 83.87 -1.80
C TYR A 35 47.33 83.96 -1.20
N SER A 36 47.43 83.79 0.12
CA SER A 36 48.72 83.80 0.82
C SER A 36 49.64 82.68 0.28
N THR A 37 50.96 82.82 0.47
CA THR A 37 51.92 81.78 0.06
C THR A 37 51.58 80.41 0.68
N ALA A 38 51.06 80.39 1.92
CA ALA A 38 50.66 79.16 2.59
C ALA A 38 49.44 78.51 1.93
N GLU A 39 48.45 79.30 1.51
CA GLU A 39 47.27 78.80 0.78
C GLU A 39 47.62 78.38 -0.64
N LYS A 40 48.49 79.13 -1.32
CA LYS A 40 49.03 78.76 -2.64
C LYS A 40 49.77 77.42 -2.58
N ASN A 41 50.58 77.19 -1.54
CA ASN A 41 51.28 75.91 -1.35
C ASN A 41 50.32 74.75 -1.06
N LYS A 42 49.30 74.99 -0.23
CA LYS A 42 48.26 73.98 0.04
C LYS A 42 47.45 73.65 -1.21
N LEU A 43 47.10 74.66 -2.00
CA LEU A 43 46.31 74.50 -3.22
C LEU A 43 47.13 73.90 -4.37
N SER A 44 48.43 74.22 -4.47
CA SER A 44 49.30 73.68 -5.53
C SER A 44 49.49 72.16 -5.44
N GLY A 45 49.26 71.57 -4.26
CA GLY A 45 49.35 70.13 -4.06
C GLY A 45 48.07 69.37 -4.40
N VAL A 46 46.95 70.06 -4.64
CA VAL A 46 45.65 69.42 -4.94
C VAL A 46 45.47 69.38 -6.46
N ALA A 47 45.26 68.19 -7.02
CA ALA A 47 44.98 68.03 -8.45
C ALA A 47 43.66 68.73 -8.84
N SER A 48 43.61 69.27 -10.06
CA SER A 48 42.38 69.88 -10.59
C SER A 48 41.22 68.88 -10.58
N GLY A 49 40.20 69.12 -9.75
CA GLY A 49 39.04 68.23 -9.60
C GLY A 49 39.18 67.10 -8.58
N ALA A 50 40.19 67.14 -7.70
CA ALA A 50 40.42 66.10 -6.70
C ALA A 50 39.17 65.82 -5.83
N GLU A 51 38.77 64.54 -5.81
CA GLU A 51 37.79 63.88 -4.92
C GLU A 51 36.30 64.25 -5.07
N VAL A 52 35.84 64.86 -6.17
CA VAL A 52 34.39 65.01 -6.39
C VAL A 52 33.83 63.78 -7.13
N ASN A 53 33.11 62.91 -6.39
CA ASN A 53 32.24 61.84 -6.92
C ASN A 53 32.90 60.62 -7.61
N VAL A 54 34.11 60.19 -7.24
CA VAL A 54 34.57 58.86 -7.69
C VAL A 54 33.74 57.79 -6.98
N GLN A 55 32.83 57.15 -7.72
CA GLN A 55 32.07 56.01 -7.22
C GLN A 55 32.98 54.80 -7.13
N SER A 56 32.96 54.10 -6.00
CA SER A 56 33.69 52.84 -5.86
C SER A 56 33.21 51.84 -6.90
N ASP A 57 34.16 51.18 -7.56
CA ASP A 57 33.86 50.21 -8.60
C ASP A 57 34.45 48.85 -8.22
N TRP A 58 33.58 47.86 -8.09
CA TRP A 58 33.96 46.48 -7.79
C TRP A 58 34.88 45.88 -8.84
N SER A 59 34.80 46.34 -10.09
CA SER A 59 35.56 45.81 -11.22
C SER A 59 36.97 46.39 -11.36
N VAL A 60 37.30 47.51 -10.70
CA VAL A 60 38.62 48.16 -10.80
C VAL A 60 39.72 47.31 -10.16
N THR A 61 40.78 47.04 -10.92
CA THR A 61 41.92 46.21 -10.49
C THR A 61 43.20 46.99 -10.22
N ASP A 62 43.31 48.21 -10.76
CA ASP A 62 44.43 49.10 -10.51
C ASP A 62 44.38 49.63 -9.07
N THR A 63 45.35 49.23 -8.25
CA THR A 63 45.42 49.60 -6.83
C THR A 63 45.77 51.08 -6.61
N ALA A 64 46.25 51.76 -7.65
CA ALA A 64 46.49 53.20 -7.64
C ALA A 64 45.26 54.01 -8.09
N SER A 65 44.20 53.34 -8.57
CA SER A 65 42.96 54.02 -8.95
C SER A 65 42.15 54.42 -7.72
N ASP A 66 41.61 55.64 -7.74
CA ASP A 66 40.74 56.16 -6.68
C ASP A 66 39.43 55.36 -6.53
N ALA A 67 39.01 54.63 -7.57
CA ALA A 67 37.81 53.78 -7.55
C ALA A 67 38.06 52.37 -6.94
N PHE A 68 39.32 52.05 -6.59
CA PHE A 68 39.73 50.73 -6.14
C PHE A 68 39.24 50.39 -4.72
N ILE A 69 38.50 49.28 -4.60
CA ILE A 69 38.05 48.74 -3.30
C ILE A 69 39.12 47.79 -2.73
N LYS A 70 39.79 48.22 -1.66
CA LYS A 70 40.74 47.38 -0.90
C LYS A 70 40.04 46.20 -0.23
N ASN A 71 40.68 45.03 -0.23
CA ASN A 71 40.22 43.80 0.41
C ASN A 71 38.82 43.31 -0.02
N LYS A 72 38.38 43.64 -1.24
CA LYS A 72 37.12 43.07 -1.74
C LYS A 72 37.22 41.54 -1.85
N PRO A 73 36.19 40.79 -1.42
CA PRO A 73 36.08 39.36 -1.70
C PRO A 73 36.38 39.04 -3.17
N THR A 74 37.16 37.97 -3.41
CA THR A 74 37.47 37.51 -4.78
C THR A 74 36.23 37.02 -5.53
N SER A 75 35.20 36.62 -4.79
CA SER A 75 33.83 36.41 -5.26
C SER A 75 32.85 36.86 -4.18
N MET A 76 31.67 37.33 -4.59
CA MET A 76 30.54 37.32 -3.66
C MET A 76 30.20 35.84 -3.42
N PRO A 77 30.09 35.34 -2.17
CA PRO A 77 29.57 33.99 -1.92
C PRO A 77 28.28 33.86 -2.70
N ALA A 78 28.18 32.79 -3.49
CA ALA A 78 27.34 32.75 -4.67
C ALA A 78 26.00 33.47 -4.46
N ASN A 79 25.75 34.49 -5.29
CA ASN A 79 24.40 34.88 -5.70
C ASN A 79 23.77 33.75 -6.57
N GLY A 80 24.04 32.48 -6.25
CA GLY A 80 23.63 31.30 -6.99
C GLY A 80 22.23 30.85 -6.59
N GLY A 81 21.28 31.77 -6.54
CA GLY A 81 19.91 31.47 -6.09
C GLY A 81 19.92 30.91 -4.67
N ASN A 82 20.02 31.82 -3.70
CA ASN A 82 19.75 31.60 -2.26
C ASN A 82 19.32 30.17 -1.87
N ALA A 83 20.10 29.50 -1.02
CA ALA A 83 19.62 28.36 -0.23
C ALA A 83 18.26 28.65 0.47
N ALA A 84 17.89 29.93 0.64
CA ALA A 84 16.57 30.36 1.12
C ALA A 84 15.39 30.20 0.13
N THR A 85 15.57 30.18 -1.21
CA THR A 85 14.43 29.86 -2.15
C THR A 85 14.17 28.38 -2.28
N VAL A 86 15.18 27.54 -2.02
CA VAL A 86 15.08 26.08 -2.08
C VAL A 86 14.86 25.47 -0.69
N GLY A 87 14.23 26.19 0.24
CA GLY A 87 13.83 25.64 1.54
C GLY A 87 14.97 25.20 2.45
N GLY A 88 16.18 25.74 2.28
CA GLY A 88 17.37 25.36 3.07
C GLY A 88 18.18 24.20 2.49
N HIS A 89 17.89 23.74 1.27
CA HIS A 89 18.65 22.69 0.59
C HIS A 89 19.86 23.23 -0.19
N THR A 90 20.90 22.39 -0.36
CA THR A 90 22.08 22.69 -1.20
C THR A 90 21.91 22.03 -2.57
N VAL A 91 22.13 22.81 -3.62
CA VAL A 91 22.14 22.32 -5.00
C VAL A 91 23.58 21.94 -5.37
N ALA A 92 23.82 20.65 -5.60
CA ALA A 92 25.16 20.11 -5.87
C ALA A 92 25.60 20.21 -7.34
N ILE A 93 24.69 20.63 -8.24
CA ILE A 93 24.90 20.71 -9.69
C ILE A 93 24.10 21.86 -10.29
N ASP A 94 24.57 22.42 -11.40
CA ASP A 94 23.87 23.49 -12.10
C ASP A 94 22.41 23.15 -12.43
N VAL A 95 21.53 24.13 -12.19
CA VAL A 95 20.10 24.04 -12.49
C VAL A 95 19.87 24.71 -13.85
N PRO A 96 19.24 24.02 -14.82
CA PRO A 96 18.99 24.60 -16.13
C PRO A 96 18.02 25.80 -16.05
N ALA A 97 18.14 26.72 -17.00
CA ALA A 97 17.22 27.85 -17.11
C ALA A 97 15.77 27.34 -17.23
N ASN A 98 14.88 27.87 -16.38
CA ASN A 98 13.47 27.48 -16.24
C ASN A 98 13.19 26.14 -15.53
N ALA A 99 14.12 25.60 -14.74
CA ALA A 99 13.80 24.46 -13.88
C ALA A 99 12.63 24.79 -12.95
N LYS A 100 11.58 23.95 -13.00
CA LYS A 100 10.39 24.11 -12.17
C LYS A 100 10.56 23.28 -10.89
N PHE A 101 10.73 23.96 -9.76
CA PHE A 101 10.68 23.33 -8.44
C PHE A 101 9.25 23.38 -7.93
N SER A 102 8.48 22.33 -8.19
CA SER A 102 7.14 22.17 -7.62
C SER A 102 7.04 20.81 -6.95
N ASP A 103 6.54 20.80 -5.71
CA ASP A 103 6.14 19.56 -5.06
C ASP A 103 4.99 18.94 -5.87
N THR A 104 5.19 17.72 -6.36
CA THR A 104 4.22 17.05 -7.22
C THR A 104 3.37 16.14 -6.35
N THR A 105 2.22 16.66 -5.90
CA THR A 105 1.22 15.85 -5.22
C THR A 105 0.43 15.06 -6.25
N TYR A 106 0.52 13.73 -6.21
CA TYR A 106 -0.30 12.87 -7.04
C TYR A 106 -1.67 12.67 -6.41
N SER A 107 -2.72 12.79 -7.21
CA SER A 107 -4.07 12.43 -6.77
C SER A 107 -4.23 10.91 -6.72
N ASP A 108 -4.99 10.43 -5.75
CA ASP A 108 -5.34 9.01 -5.64
C ASP A 108 -6.19 8.56 -6.85
N MET A 109 -5.94 7.33 -7.31
CA MET A 109 -6.81 6.68 -8.27
C MET A 109 -8.18 6.42 -7.62
N LYS A 110 -9.25 6.64 -8.39
CA LYS A 110 -10.62 6.23 -8.00
C LYS A 110 -11.05 5.06 -8.86
N GLY A 111 -11.65 4.05 -8.24
CA GLY A 111 -12.17 2.87 -8.94
C GLY A 111 -13.30 3.23 -9.91
N ALA A 112 -13.45 2.41 -10.96
CA ALA A 112 -14.61 2.48 -11.84
C ALA A 112 -15.86 1.93 -11.15
N SER A 113 -17.04 2.31 -11.63
CA SER A 113 -18.32 1.65 -11.35
C SER A 113 -18.85 0.94 -12.59
N ALA A 114 -20.01 0.29 -12.46
CA ALA A 114 -20.69 -0.31 -13.60
C ALA A 114 -21.01 0.73 -14.70
N ASP A 115 -21.27 1.97 -14.28
CA ASP A 115 -21.81 3.03 -15.14
C ASP A 115 -20.88 4.24 -15.29
N THR A 116 -19.70 4.24 -14.67
CA THR A 116 -18.76 5.37 -14.73
C THR A 116 -17.32 4.88 -14.69
N ALA A 117 -16.47 5.43 -15.56
CA ALA A 117 -15.03 5.20 -15.49
C ALA A 117 -14.46 5.79 -14.19
N GLY A 118 -13.37 5.21 -13.68
CA GLY A 118 -12.68 5.74 -12.52
C GLY A 118 -11.86 6.99 -12.84
N ALA A 119 -10.98 7.38 -11.94
CA ALA A 119 -10.00 8.46 -12.17
C ALA A 119 -8.60 7.88 -12.31
N HIS A 120 -7.76 8.46 -13.18
CA HIS A 120 -6.34 8.11 -13.20
C HIS A 120 -5.66 8.63 -11.92
N GLY A 121 -4.66 7.90 -11.46
CA GLY A 121 -3.70 8.37 -10.46
C GLY A 121 -2.30 8.12 -10.99
N LEU A 122 -1.52 7.32 -10.26
CA LEU A 122 -0.24 6.76 -10.74
C LEU A 122 -0.39 5.51 -11.62
N VAL A 123 -1.63 5.10 -11.90
CA VAL A 123 -1.95 3.92 -12.71
C VAL A 123 -2.93 4.30 -13.83
N PRO A 124 -2.99 3.51 -14.92
CA PRO A 124 -3.95 3.72 -15.98
C PRO A 124 -5.39 3.77 -15.46
N GLN A 125 -6.20 4.66 -16.02
CA GLN A 125 -7.59 4.84 -15.61
C GLN A 125 -8.37 3.52 -15.77
N PRO A 126 -9.05 3.03 -14.73
CA PRO A 126 -9.96 1.90 -14.89
C PRO A 126 -11.18 2.35 -15.71
N ALA A 127 -11.44 1.66 -16.82
CA ALA A 127 -12.58 1.95 -17.68
C ALA A 127 -13.92 1.63 -17.00
N ILE A 128 -15.02 2.20 -17.52
CA ILE A 128 -16.39 1.84 -17.11
C ILE A 128 -16.57 0.31 -17.10
N GLY A 129 -17.22 -0.23 -16.07
CA GLY A 129 -17.43 -1.67 -15.90
C GLY A 129 -16.21 -2.44 -15.37
N ALA A 130 -15.10 -1.76 -15.01
CA ALA A 130 -13.89 -2.40 -14.50
C ALA A 130 -13.83 -2.56 -12.97
N GLN A 131 -14.94 -2.35 -12.24
CA GLN A 131 -14.98 -2.38 -10.77
C GLN A 131 -14.49 -3.69 -10.12
N THR A 132 -14.48 -4.80 -10.87
CA THR A 132 -14.01 -6.12 -10.40
C THR A 132 -12.65 -6.53 -10.98
N LYS A 133 -11.98 -5.65 -11.75
CA LYS A 133 -10.69 -5.94 -12.38
C LYS A 133 -9.52 -5.60 -11.45
N TYR A 134 -8.37 -6.21 -11.71
CA TYR A 134 -7.10 -5.92 -11.04
C TYR A 134 -6.05 -5.45 -12.04
N LEU A 135 -5.12 -4.61 -11.60
CA LEU A 135 -4.01 -4.14 -12.42
C LEU A 135 -2.87 -5.16 -12.40
N ARG A 136 -2.39 -5.58 -13.57
CA ARG A 136 -1.23 -6.46 -13.72
C ARG A 136 0.07 -5.68 -13.88
N GLY A 137 1.21 -6.37 -13.72
CA GLY A 137 2.54 -5.80 -13.94
C GLY A 137 2.83 -5.37 -15.38
N ASP A 138 1.99 -5.77 -16.34
CA ASP A 138 2.04 -5.28 -17.73
C ASP A 138 1.28 -3.95 -17.94
N GLY A 139 0.70 -3.38 -16.87
CA GLY A 139 -0.05 -2.12 -16.93
C GLY A 139 -1.50 -2.26 -17.41
N THR A 140 -2.03 -3.47 -17.57
CA THR A 140 -3.41 -3.69 -18.04
C THR A 140 -4.35 -4.13 -16.92
N TRP A 141 -5.60 -3.65 -16.97
CA TRP A 141 -6.68 -4.07 -16.08
C TRP A 141 -7.31 -5.37 -16.57
N GLN A 142 -7.30 -6.41 -15.74
CA GLN A 142 -7.80 -7.74 -16.10
C GLN A 142 -8.84 -8.27 -15.12
N SER A 143 -9.72 -9.13 -15.62
CA SER A 143 -10.61 -9.89 -14.75
C SER A 143 -9.82 -10.96 -13.99
N PRO A 144 -10.08 -11.15 -12.69
CA PRO A 144 -9.51 -12.28 -11.96
C PRO A 144 -9.81 -13.60 -12.70
N PRO A 145 -8.81 -14.48 -12.88
CA PRO A 145 -9.05 -15.76 -13.52
C PRO A 145 -10.04 -16.57 -12.66
N ASN A 146 -11.08 -17.11 -13.31
CA ASN A 146 -11.98 -18.06 -12.67
C ASN A 146 -11.50 -19.48 -12.94
N THR A 147 -11.13 -20.22 -11.89
CA THR A 147 -10.80 -21.65 -12.02
C THR A 147 -12.08 -22.46 -11.93
N THR A 148 -12.54 -22.99 -13.07
CA THR A 148 -13.66 -23.93 -13.08
C THR A 148 -13.13 -25.36 -12.94
N TYR A 149 -13.56 -26.05 -11.89
CA TYR A 149 -13.24 -27.47 -11.69
C TYR A 149 -14.26 -28.35 -12.42
N THR A 150 -13.79 -29.35 -13.17
CA THR A 150 -14.68 -30.32 -13.82
C THR A 150 -15.29 -31.26 -12.78
N VAL A 151 -16.44 -31.87 -13.10
CA VAL A 151 -16.97 -32.98 -12.29
C VAL A 151 -15.99 -34.15 -12.30
N ALA A 152 -15.91 -34.87 -11.18
CA ALA A 152 -15.10 -36.08 -11.09
C ALA A 152 -15.76 -37.24 -11.84
N THR A 153 -14.95 -38.14 -12.38
CA THR A 153 -15.41 -39.38 -12.99
C THR A 153 -14.59 -40.54 -12.42
N ALA A 154 -14.96 -41.77 -12.76
CA ALA A 154 -14.17 -42.95 -12.39
C ALA A 154 -12.74 -42.93 -12.98
N SER A 155 -12.49 -42.15 -14.04
CA SER A 155 -11.19 -42.09 -14.73
C SER A 155 -10.43 -40.79 -14.52
N LYS A 156 -11.06 -39.72 -14.00
CA LYS A 156 -10.48 -38.38 -13.92
C LYS A 156 -10.87 -37.66 -12.62
N ASP A 157 -9.88 -37.04 -11.97
CA ASP A 157 -10.10 -36.17 -10.82
C ASP A 157 -10.91 -34.92 -11.23
N GLY A 158 -11.69 -34.40 -10.28
CA GLY A 158 -12.52 -33.20 -10.47
C GLY A 158 -12.77 -32.49 -9.14
N LEU A 159 -14.02 -32.12 -8.87
CA LEU A 159 -14.46 -31.59 -7.56
C LEU A 159 -14.23 -32.55 -6.37
N MET A 160 -13.92 -33.81 -6.65
CA MET A 160 -13.41 -34.81 -5.71
C MET A 160 -12.38 -35.68 -6.44
N SER A 161 -11.60 -36.50 -5.71
CA SER A 161 -10.68 -37.43 -6.34
C SER A 161 -11.43 -38.54 -7.09
N LYS A 162 -10.86 -39.07 -8.17
CA LYS A 162 -11.39 -40.26 -8.85
C LYS A 162 -11.48 -41.46 -7.91
N ALA A 163 -10.59 -41.52 -6.92
CA ALA A 163 -10.56 -42.58 -5.92
C ALA A 163 -11.79 -42.51 -5.01
N ASP A 164 -12.12 -41.31 -4.50
CA ASP A 164 -13.31 -41.11 -3.67
C ASP A 164 -14.59 -41.20 -4.51
N PHE A 165 -14.57 -40.72 -5.76
CA PHE A 165 -15.69 -40.89 -6.68
C PHE A 165 -15.98 -42.37 -6.89
N THR A 166 -14.96 -43.17 -7.18
CA THR A 166 -15.10 -44.61 -7.41
C THR A 166 -15.68 -45.31 -6.18
N LYS A 167 -15.17 -45.00 -4.98
CA LYS A 167 -15.71 -45.52 -3.72
C LYS A 167 -17.17 -45.14 -3.52
N LEU A 168 -17.54 -43.89 -3.79
CA LEU A 168 -18.91 -43.42 -3.63
C LEU A 168 -19.86 -44.04 -4.66
N SER A 169 -19.43 -44.17 -5.91
CA SER A 169 -20.20 -44.79 -6.98
C SER A 169 -20.38 -46.31 -6.81
N ALA A 170 -19.57 -46.94 -5.95
CA ALA A 170 -19.69 -48.36 -5.64
C ALA A 170 -20.83 -48.66 -4.65
N PHE A 171 -21.40 -47.66 -3.97
CA PHE A 171 -22.59 -47.86 -3.15
C PHE A 171 -23.84 -48.01 -4.05
N GLY A 172 -24.63 -49.03 -3.78
CA GLY A 172 -25.93 -49.22 -4.42
C GLY A 172 -26.99 -48.24 -3.92
N ALA A 173 -28.23 -48.40 -4.38
CA ALA A 173 -29.36 -47.68 -3.81
C ALA A 173 -29.50 -48.01 -2.31
N ALA A 174 -29.87 -47.01 -1.51
CA ALA A 174 -30.04 -47.21 -0.06
C ALA A 174 -31.03 -48.35 0.26
N SER A 175 -32.03 -48.56 -0.60
CA SER A 175 -33.03 -49.64 -0.49
C SER A 175 -32.48 -51.05 -0.66
N THR A 176 -31.26 -51.21 -1.16
CA THR A 176 -30.62 -52.53 -1.31
C THR A 176 -30.01 -53.03 0.00
N TYR A 177 -29.78 -52.14 0.96
CA TYR A 177 -29.17 -52.48 2.24
C TYR A 177 -30.24 -52.57 3.33
N ALA A 178 -30.19 -53.63 4.14
CA ALA A 178 -31.07 -53.76 5.31
C ALA A 178 -30.69 -52.74 6.39
N LEU A 179 -31.70 -52.12 7.00
CA LEU A 179 -31.49 -51.25 8.16
C LEU A 179 -31.13 -52.09 9.38
N LYS A 180 -30.45 -51.46 10.36
CA LYS A 180 -30.19 -52.11 11.65
C LYS A 180 -31.49 -52.62 12.30
N SER A 181 -32.60 -51.91 12.15
CA SER A 181 -33.92 -52.33 12.63
C SER A 181 -34.41 -53.62 11.99
N ASP A 182 -34.15 -53.80 10.70
CA ASP A 182 -34.62 -54.95 9.91
C ASP A 182 -33.93 -56.24 10.35
N ILE A 183 -32.66 -56.13 10.78
CA ILE A 183 -31.85 -57.28 11.21
C ILE A 183 -31.91 -57.49 12.73
N ALA A 184 -32.00 -56.41 13.51
CA ALA A 184 -31.98 -56.49 14.98
C ALA A 184 -33.16 -57.26 15.56
N GLY A 185 -34.26 -57.44 14.82
CA GLY A 185 -35.41 -58.26 15.20
C GLY A 185 -35.27 -59.76 14.94
N MET A 186 -34.26 -60.21 14.19
CA MET A 186 -34.14 -61.62 13.79
C MET A 186 -33.40 -62.43 14.86
N TYR A 187 -34.10 -63.38 15.49
CA TYR A 187 -33.57 -64.41 16.41
C TYR A 187 -32.59 -63.91 17.49
N LYS A 188 -33.15 -63.47 18.62
CA LYS A 188 -32.42 -62.97 19.79
C LYS A 188 -32.45 -64.02 20.90
N TYR A 189 -31.47 -64.88 20.96
CA TYR A 189 -31.40 -65.85 22.05
C TYR A 189 -31.20 -65.15 23.41
N LYS A 190 -32.13 -65.40 24.33
CA LYS A 190 -32.20 -64.78 25.67
C LYS A 190 -31.77 -65.71 26.79
N GLY A 191 -31.57 -66.99 26.50
CA GLY A 191 -31.11 -68.00 27.44
C GLY A 191 -32.07 -69.17 27.57
N SER A 192 -31.91 -69.92 28.66
CA SER A 192 -32.75 -71.09 28.97
C SER A 192 -33.55 -70.83 30.24
N VAL A 193 -34.81 -71.22 30.25
CA VAL A 193 -35.68 -71.26 31.42
C VAL A 193 -35.93 -72.70 31.84
N ASP A 194 -36.17 -72.94 33.13
CA ASP A 194 -36.36 -74.31 33.63
C ASP A 194 -37.71 -74.91 33.19
N ASN A 195 -38.75 -74.08 33.06
CA ASN A 195 -40.10 -74.50 32.64
C ASN A 195 -40.89 -73.32 32.03
N GLU A 196 -42.09 -73.60 31.50
CA GLU A 196 -42.96 -72.61 30.86
C GLU A 196 -43.31 -71.41 31.74
N ALA A 197 -43.56 -71.63 33.04
CA ALA A 197 -43.96 -70.56 33.96
C ALA A 197 -42.83 -69.57 34.24
N ALA A 198 -41.58 -69.93 33.92
CA ALA A 198 -40.41 -69.08 34.06
C ALA A 198 -40.14 -68.22 32.81
N LEU A 199 -40.94 -68.35 31.75
CA LEU A 199 -40.86 -67.42 30.61
C LEU A 199 -41.24 -66.01 31.07
N PRO A 200 -40.52 -64.96 30.63
CA PRO A 200 -40.91 -63.59 30.90
C PRO A 200 -42.35 -63.33 30.45
N THR A 201 -43.06 -62.49 31.20
CA THR A 201 -44.42 -62.03 30.90
C THR A 201 -44.49 -60.56 30.50
N THR A 202 -43.39 -59.79 30.69
CA THR A 202 -43.28 -58.40 30.26
C THR A 202 -41.89 -58.10 29.70
N GLY A 203 -41.79 -57.08 28.84
CA GLY A 203 -40.53 -56.58 28.29
C GLY A 203 -39.93 -57.40 27.14
N GLN A 204 -40.66 -58.39 26.62
CA GLN A 204 -40.26 -59.17 25.45
C GLN A 204 -40.38 -58.34 24.19
N ILE A 205 -39.45 -58.56 23.27
CA ILE A 205 -39.47 -57.93 21.94
C ILE A 205 -39.58 -59.05 20.91
N ALA A 206 -40.30 -58.80 19.81
CA ALA A 206 -40.38 -59.75 18.70
C ALA A 206 -38.98 -60.27 18.32
N GLY A 207 -38.90 -61.60 18.18
CA GLY A 207 -37.67 -62.33 17.94
C GLY A 207 -36.86 -62.71 19.19
N ASP A 208 -37.26 -62.34 20.40
CA ASP A 208 -36.68 -62.91 21.63
C ASP A 208 -36.93 -64.42 21.65
N VAL A 209 -35.89 -65.23 21.89
CA VAL A 209 -35.95 -66.69 21.88
C VAL A 209 -35.45 -67.24 23.20
N TYR A 210 -36.22 -68.15 23.81
CA TYR A 210 -35.79 -68.93 24.98
C TYR A 210 -35.84 -70.41 24.68
N ASN A 211 -34.92 -71.15 25.29
CA ASN A 211 -35.00 -72.60 25.41
C ASN A 211 -35.72 -72.99 26.71
N ILE A 212 -36.69 -73.89 26.65
CA ILE A 212 -37.43 -74.40 27.83
C ILE A 212 -36.90 -75.79 28.17
N LYS A 213 -36.26 -75.96 29.34
CA LYS A 213 -35.61 -77.22 29.70
C LYS A 213 -36.60 -78.35 29.99
N ALA A 214 -37.74 -78.07 30.63
CA ALA A 214 -38.80 -79.05 30.89
C ALA A 214 -39.78 -79.18 29.71
N ALA A 215 -40.48 -80.30 29.63
CA ALA A 215 -41.61 -80.45 28.70
C ALA A 215 -42.72 -79.46 29.06
N SER A 216 -43.37 -78.88 28.05
CA SER A 216 -44.41 -77.85 28.21
C SER A 216 -45.44 -77.93 27.10
N LYS A 217 -46.44 -77.03 27.10
CA LYS A 217 -47.39 -76.94 25.97
C LYS A 217 -46.72 -76.54 24.65
N TYR A 218 -45.51 -76.02 24.71
CA TYR A 218 -44.71 -75.61 23.55
C TYR A 218 -43.85 -76.74 22.98
N GLY A 219 -43.88 -77.94 23.59
CA GLY A 219 -43.19 -79.12 23.08
C GLY A 219 -42.40 -79.87 24.14
N ALA A 220 -41.54 -80.78 23.67
CA ALA A 220 -40.70 -81.61 24.52
C ALA A 220 -39.68 -80.80 25.34
N ALA A 221 -39.04 -81.45 26.30
CA ALA A 221 -37.91 -80.89 27.04
C ALA A 221 -36.81 -80.41 26.06
N GLY A 222 -36.42 -79.13 26.17
CA GLY A 222 -35.49 -78.48 25.24
C GLY A 222 -36.15 -77.76 24.05
N ALA A 223 -37.48 -77.59 24.05
CA ALA A 223 -38.16 -76.83 23.01
C ALA A 223 -37.76 -75.34 23.04
N ASN A 224 -37.49 -74.78 21.86
CA ASN A 224 -37.25 -73.35 21.70
C ASN A 224 -38.57 -72.64 21.39
N VAL A 225 -38.79 -71.51 22.05
CA VAL A 225 -39.91 -70.62 21.78
C VAL A 225 -39.41 -69.24 21.38
N ALA A 226 -40.08 -68.62 20.42
CA ALA A 226 -39.85 -67.23 20.03
C ALA A 226 -41.03 -66.36 20.43
N TRP A 227 -40.77 -65.13 20.85
CA TRP A 227 -41.82 -64.13 21.00
C TRP A 227 -42.16 -63.55 19.63
N ASP A 228 -43.41 -63.69 19.20
CA ASP A 228 -43.88 -63.17 17.90
C ASP A 228 -44.29 -61.68 17.95
N GLY A 229 -44.30 -61.10 19.15
CA GLY A 229 -44.79 -59.74 19.42
C GLY A 229 -46.02 -59.74 20.33
N THR A 230 -46.73 -60.85 20.41
CA THR A 230 -47.98 -61.02 21.15
C THR A 230 -47.98 -62.24 22.08
N GLN A 231 -47.32 -63.32 21.69
CA GLN A 231 -47.24 -64.56 22.45
C GLN A 231 -45.91 -65.29 22.21
N TRP A 232 -45.61 -66.24 23.09
CA TRP A 232 -44.58 -67.23 22.85
C TRP A 232 -45.12 -68.25 21.84
N ASP A 233 -44.41 -68.43 20.74
CA ASP A 233 -44.68 -69.40 19.68
C ASP A 233 -43.57 -70.45 19.63
N SER A 234 -43.93 -71.70 19.36
CA SER A 234 -42.95 -72.79 19.31
C SER A 234 -42.18 -72.75 17.99
N LEU A 235 -40.85 -72.86 18.06
CA LEU A 235 -39.98 -72.95 16.88
C LEU A 235 -39.75 -74.39 16.40
N GLY A 236 -40.38 -75.38 17.06
CA GLY A 236 -40.34 -76.78 16.66
C GLY A 236 -41.74 -77.37 16.61
N GLU A 237 -41.97 -78.30 15.67
CA GLU A 237 -43.26 -79.00 15.56
C GLU A 237 -43.53 -79.89 16.78
N ILE A 238 -44.79 -79.87 17.22
CA ILE A 238 -45.33 -80.86 18.14
C ILE A 238 -45.97 -81.95 17.28
N PHE A 239 -45.33 -83.11 17.14
CA PHE A 239 -45.96 -84.27 16.52
C PHE A 239 -46.99 -84.86 17.49
N ASN A 240 -48.27 -84.56 17.28
CA ASN A 240 -49.37 -85.26 17.94
C ASN A 240 -49.73 -86.50 17.10
N ILE A 241 -49.63 -87.68 17.70
CA ILE A 241 -50.19 -88.90 17.14
C ILE A 241 -51.59 -89.05 17.73
N ASP A 242 -52.60 -88.68 16.98
CA ASP A 242 -53.98 -88.99 17.32
C ASP A 242 -54.22 -90.48 17.07
N TYR A 243 -54.41 -91.22 18.16
CA TYR A 243 -54.75 -92.63 18.09
C TYR A 243 -56.21 -92.78 17.67
N ILE A 244 -56.49 -93.68 16.74
CA ILE A 244 -57.86 -94.04 16.35
C ILE A 244 -58.62 -94.53 17.59
N THR A 245 -59.80 -93.97 17.84
CA THR A 245 -60.65 -94.44 18.94
C THR A 245 -61.25 -95.80 18.60
N ASN A 246 -61.64 -96.57 19.62
CA ASN A 246 -62.31 -97.86 19.40
C ASN A 246 -63.59 -97.70 18.54
N ALA A 247 -64.31 -96.60 18.69
CA ALA A 247 -65.51 -96.30 17.89
C ALA A 247 -65.18 -96.01 16.41
N GLU A 248 -64.08 -95.31 16.14
CA GLU A 248 -63.60 -95.07 14.78
C GLU A 248 -63.05 -96.36 14.14
N LEU A 249 -62.38 -97.22 14.92
CA LEU A 249 -61.98 -98.56 14.49
C LEU A 249 -63.19 -99.42 14.08
N ASP A 250 -64.25 -99.40 14.89
CA ASP A 250 -65.48 -100.17 14.63
C ASP A 250 -66.16 -99.72 13.33
N SER A 251 -66.05 -98.44 12.96
CA SER A 251 -66.62 -97.89 11.71
C SER A 251 -65.85 -98.24 10.43
N ILE A 252 -64.60 -98.69 10.55
CA ILE A 252 -63.76 -99.09 9.40
C ILE A 252 -63.94 -100.58 9.06
N CYS A 253 -64.38 -101.40 10.02
CA CYS A 253 -64.54 -102.86 9.88
C CYS A 253 -65.78 -103.31 9.05
N VAL A 254 -66.20 -102.55 8.04
CA VAL A 254 -67.33 -102.89 7.16
C VAL A 254 -66.93 -103.91 6.08
#